data_AF-A0A9Y2IPG5-F1
#
_entry.id   AF-A0A9Y2IPG5-F1
#
_cell.length_a   1.000
_cell.length_b   1.000
_cell.length_c   1.000
_cell.angle_alpha   90.00
_cell.angle_beta   90.00
_cell.angle_gamma   90.00
#
_symmetry.space_group_name_H-M   'P 1'
#
loop_
_entity.id
_entity.type
_entity.pdbx_description
1 polymer ?
#
loop_
_entity_poly.entity_id
_entity_poly.type
_entity_poly.pdbx_seq_one_letter_code
_entity_poly.pdbx_strand_id
1 'polypeptide(L)'
;MTSAITSPFDIGESVSLAFDDQRRLRIMVPRELLPVAAWLYTDAQPNIAVLDRLGATLQRCRSEERTLVGNGCQVDFVNNIVVLESRYGRWPRKIVPQSVFWPVLNGLRSFLVAAAADPALARPADYPLAVPRIFEERPDGGQKPYFVDYTYFPPEWSGEEVRAAGNGAWQSPTAVRDLETGVWSGMWRGLELAGYFDPATGEVLTFFPVIAP
;
A
#
# COMPACT_ATOMS: atom_id res chain seq x y z
N MET A 1 -21.93 -20.40 6.44
CA MET A 1 -21.41 -19.32 7.31
C MET A 1 -19.98 -19.07 6.87
N THR A 2 -19.82 -18.08 6.02
CA THR A 2 -18.61 -17.72 5.30
C THR A 2 -17.61 -17.05 6.23
N SER A 3 -16.33 -17.44 6.09
CA SER A 3 -15.18 -16.92 6.81
C SER A 3 -15.26 -15.41 6.99
N ALA A 4 -15.21 -14.92 8.24
CA ALA A 4 -14.95 -13.52 8.49
C ALA A 4 -13.58 -13.22 7.86
N ILE A 5 -13.55 -12.42 6.79
CA ILE A 5 -12.32 -11.99 6.16
C ILE A 5 -11.60 -11.12 7.19
N THR A 6 -10.62 -11.69 7.88
CA THR A 6 -9.89 -11.02 8.96
C THR A 6 -8.67 -10.27 8.45
N SER A 7 -8.18 -10.54 7.24
CA SER A 7 -6.94 -9.98 6.68
C SER A 7 -7.16 -9.34 5.29
N PRO A 8 -6.42 -8.27 4.92
CA PRO A 8 -6.30 -7.83 3.53
C PRO A 8 -5.70 -8.89 2.59
N PHE A 9 -5.06 -9.92 3.13
CA PHE A 9 -4.33 -10.93 2.37
C PHE A 9 -4.83 -12.35 2.63
N ASP A 10 -4.74 -13.18 1.60
CA ASP A 10 -4.97 -14.63 1.68
C ASP A 10 -3.72 -15.40 1.26
N ILE A 11 -3.53 -16.60 1.79
CA ILE A 11 -2.42 -17.48 1.41
C ILE A 11 -2.90 -18.43 0.30
N GLY A 12 -2.19 -18.44 -0.83
CA GLY A 12 -2.47 -19.31 -1.97
C GLY A 12 -1.21 -19.77 -2.69
N GLU A 13 -1.37 -20.58 -3.74
CA GLU A 13 -0.25 -21.11 -4.53
C GLU A 13 0.31 -20.08 -5.54
N SER A 14 -0.45 -19.04 -5.85
CA SER A 14 -0.10 -18.03 -6.84
C SER A 14 -0.56 -16.64 -6.41
N VAL A 15 0.00 -15.61 -7.05
CA VAL A 15 -0.46 -14.23 -6.88
C VAL A 15 -1.79 -14.04 -7.61
N SER A 16 -2.84 -13.63 -6.91
CA SER A 16 -4.10 -13.20 -7.53
C SER A 16 -4.70 -12.00 -6.82
N LEU A 17 -5.47 -11.21 -7.56
CA LEU A 17 -6.01 -9.93 -7.13
C LEU A 17 -7.53 -9.94 -7.30
N ALA A 18 -8.23 -9.33 -6.34
CA ALA A 18 -9.67 -9.13 -6.39
C ALA A 18 -10.05 -7.83 -5.67
N PHE A 19 -11.30 -7.40 -5.83
CA PHE A 19 -11.91 -6.40 -4.96
C PHE A 19 -12.94 -7.06 -4.05
N ASP A 20 -13.01 -6.62 -2.80
CA ASP A 20 -14.09 -7.03 -1.90
C ASP A 20 -15.38 -6.21 -2.11
N ASP A 21 -16.39 -6.49 -1.29
CA ASP A 21 -17.67 -5.78 -1.27
C ASP A 21 -17.56 -4.28 -0.91
N GLN A 22 -16.46 -3.88 -0.26
CA GLN A 22 -16.11 -2.50 0.06
C GLN A 22 -15.20 -1.86 -1.00
N ARG A 23 -14.96 -2.54 -2.13
CA ARG A 23 -14.10 -2.13 -3.25
C ARG A 23 -12.63 -1.95 -2.83
N ARG A 24 -12.20 -2.71 -1.83
CA ARG A 24 -10.81 -2.74 -1.36
C ARG A 24 -10.04 -3.84 -2.07
N LEU A 25 -8.80 -3.57 -2.42
CA LEU A 25 -7.92 -4.56 -3.04
C LEU A 25 -7.72 -5.75 -2.09
N ARG A 26 -7.87 -6.96 -2.60
CA ARG A 26 -7.54 -8.22 -1.92
C ARG A 26 -6.44 -8.90 -2.69
N ILE A 27 -5.42 -9.35 -1.96
CA ILE A 27 -4.23 -9.94 -2.56
C ILE A 27 -4.03 -11.32 -1.96
N MET A 28 -4.17 -12.35 -2.79
CA MET A 28 -3.77 -13.70 -2.42
C MET A 28 -2.36 -13.93 -2.94
N VAL A 29 -1.47 -14.45 -2.09
CA VAL A 29 -0.07 -14.74 -2.43
C VAL A 29 0.44 -15.99 -1.72
N PRO A 30 1.50 -16.63 -2.23
CA PRO A 30 2.32 -17.52 -1.42
C PRO A 30 2.79 -16.82 -0.15
N ARG A 31 2.82 -17.53 0.98
CA ARG A 31 3.13 -16.96 2.30
C ARG A 31 4.45 -16.18 2.31
N GLU A 32 5.46 -16.67 1.61
CA GLU A 32 6.78 -16.03 1.50
C GLU A 32 6.73 -14.68 0.78
N LEU A 33 5.65 -14.38 0.05
CA LEU A 33 5.41 -13.12 -0.65
C LEU A 33 4.46 -12.18 0.12
N LEU A 34 4.08 -12.48 1.36
CA LEU A 34 3.30 -11.55 2.20
C LEU A 34 3.90 -10.15 2.31
N PRO A 35 5.24 -9.96 2.46
CA PRO A 35 5.83 -8.62 2.39
C PRO A 35 5.60 -7.88 1.07
N VAL A 36 5.51 -8.61 -0.04
CA VAL A 36 5.20 -8.04 -1.36
C VAL A 36 3.73 -7.64 -1.41
N ALA A 37 2.81 -8.46 -0.88
CA ALA A 37 1.40 -8.11 -0.75
C ALA A 37 1.21 -6.85 0.13
N ALA A 38 1.90 -6.78 1.26
CA ALA A 38 1.93 -5.60 2.13
C ALA A 38 2.34 -4.35 1.35
N TRP A 39 3.48 -4.41 0.65
CA TRP A 39 3.97 -3.30 -0.17
C TRP A 39 3.00 -2.89 -1.30
N LEU A 40 2.45 -3.85 -2.04
CA LEU A 40 1.46 -3.56 -3.09
C LEU A 40 0.25 -2.82 -2.53
N TYR A 41 -0.21 -3.24 -1.36
CA TYR A 41 -1.39 -2.68 -0.72
C TYR A 41 -1.14 -1.29 -0.14
N THR A 42 -0.01 -1.08 0.55
CA THR A 42 0.26 0.16 1.28
C THR A 42 0.95 1.25 0.45
N ASP A 43 1.81 0.86 -0.48
CA ASP A 43 2.69 1.77 -1.21
C ASP A 43 2.30 1.85 -2.69
N ALA A 44 2.05 0.71 -3.35
CA ALA A 44 1.67 0.72 -4.76
C ALA A 44 0.26 1.27 -5.01
N GLN A 45 -0.66 0.91 -4.11
CA GLN A 45 -2.06 1.32 -4.08
C GLN A 45 -2.87 0.92 -5.33
N PRO A 46 -4.18 0.70 -5.18
CA PRO A 46 -5.02 0.24 -6.26
C PRO A 46 -5.49 1.37 -7.19
N ASN A 47 -4.61 2.24 -7.68
CA ASN A 47 -4.96 3.31 -8.61
C ASN A 47 -3.98 3.38 -9.79
N ILE A 48 -4.49 3.35 -11.03
CA ILE A 48 -3.65 3.27 -12.25
C ILE A 48 -2.70 4.45 -12.36
N ALA A 49 -3.17 5.68 -12.12
CA ALA A 49 -2.35 6.87 -12.26
C ALA A 49 -1.24 6.94 -11.20
N VAL A 50 -1.55 6.51 -9.97
CA VAL A 50 -0.57 6.37 -8.89
C VAL A 50 0.46 5.30 -9.23
N LEU A 51 0.00 4.15 -9.72
CA LEU A 51 0.85 3.02 -10.04
C LEU A 51 1.80 3.31 -11.21
N ASP A 52 1.32 4.01 -12.24
CA ASP A 52 2.14 4.43 -13.38
C ASP A 52 3.23 5.42 -12.94
N ARG A 53 2.90 6.36 -12.06
CA ARG A 53 3.88 7.28 -11.47
C ARG A 53 4.88 6.53 -10.59
N LEU A 54 4.41 5.61 -9.75
CA LEU A 54 5.29 4.77 -8.92
C LEU A 54 6.25 3.95 -9.78
N GLY A 55 5.76 3.31 -10.84
CA GLY A 55 6.57 2.54 -11.78
C GLY A 55 7.70 3.39 -12.38
N ALA A 56 7.40 4.61 -12.82
CA ALA A 56 8.41 5.54 -13.33
C ALA A 56 9.44 5.92 -12.24
N THR A 57 8.99 6.20 -11.02
CA THR A 57 9.87 6.51 -9.88
C THR A 57 10.78 5.33 -9.52
N LEU A 58 10.26 4.10 -9.51
CA LEU A 58 11.04 2.89 -9.26
C LEU A 58 12.12 2.67 -10.33
N GLN A 59 11.80 2.92 -11.61
CA GLN A 59 12.80 2.86 -12.68
C GLN A 59 13.89 3.92 -12.47
N ARG A 60 13.51 5.13 -12.04
CA ARG A 60 14.46 6.19 -11.71
C ARG A 60 15.34 5.82 -10.50
N CYS A 61 14.76 5.25 -9.45
CA CYS A 61 15.51 4.71 -8.30
C CYS A 61 16.56 3.69 -8.75
N ARG A 62 16.17 2.78 -9.64
CA ARG A 62 17.07 1.77 -10.18
C ARG A 62 18.21 2.39 -11.00
N SER A 63 17.92 3.35 -11.87
CA SER A 63 18.96 3.96 -12.74
C SER A 63 19.88 4.92 -11.99
N GLU A 64 19.39 5.56 -10.94
CA GLU A 64 20.14 6.56 -10.15
C GLU A 64 20.68 5.98 -8.82
N GLU A 65 20.53 4.67 -8.59
CA GLU A 65 20.92 3.97 -7.35
C GLU A 65 20.34 4.59 -6.06
N ARG A 66 19.09 5.08 -6.16
CA ARG A 66 18.37 5.72 -5.06
C ARG A 66 17.42 4.77 -4.36
N THR A 67 17.10 5.09 -3.11
CA THR A 67 16.04 4.43 -2.34
C THR A 67 14.71 5.12 -2.63
N LEU A 68 13.63 4.33 -2.71
CA LEU A 68 12.28 4.84 -2.58
C LEU A 68 11.78 4.59 -1.15
N VAL A 69 11.25 5.61 -0.49
CA VAL A 69 10.62 5.52 0.82
C VAL A 69 9.12 5.78 0.64
N GLY A 70 8.32 4.74 0.71
CA GLY A 70 6.86 4.81 0.59
C GLY A 70 6.14 4.87 1.94
N ASN A 71 4.81 4.85 1.90
CA ASN A 71 3.96 4.86 3.09
C ASN A 71 4.37 3.78 4.12
N GLY A 72 4.65 2.55 3.66
CA GLY A 72 4.90 1.38 4.48
C GLY A 72 6.30 0.79 4.36
N CYS A 73 6.93 1.03 3.22
CA CYS A 73 8.08 0.23 2.77
C CYS A 73 9.21 1.12 2.24
N GLN A 74 10.45 0.69 2.46
CA GLN A 74 11.60 1.16 1.69
C GLN A 74 11.88 0.17 0.56
N VAL A 75 12.24 0.68 -0.61
CA VAL A 75 12.59 -0.12 -1.79
C VAL A 75 13.95 0.31 -2.29
N ASP A 76 14.88 -0.64 -2.32
CA ASP A 76 16.20 -0.50 -2.90
C ASP A 76 16.41 -1.48 -4.05
N PHE A 77 17.14 -1.04 -5.07
CA PHE A 77 17.59 -1.90 -6.17
C PHE A 77 19.07 -2.19 -5.99
N VAL A 78 19.43 -3.46 -5.95
CA VAL A 78 20.83 -3.90 -5.84
C VAL A 78 21.07 -4.97 -6.90
N ASN A 79 21.87 -4.67 -7.92
CA ASN A 79 22.09 -5.55 -9.06
C ASN A 79 20.75 -6.01 -9.70
N ASN A 80 20.46 -7.32 -9.63
CA ASN A 80 19.25 -7.95 -10.18
C ASN A 80 18.18 -8.27 -9.11
N ILE A 81 18.34 -7.77 -7.89
CA ILE A 81 17.37 -7.94 -6.81
C ILE A 81 16.74 -6.61 -6.40
N VAL A 82 15.57 -6.71 -5.81
CA VAL A 82 14.84 -5.64 -5.11
C VAL A 82 14.82 -6.00 -3.63
N VAL A 83 15.19 -5.06 -2.79
CA VAL A 83 15.15 -5.19 -1.34
C VAL A 83 13.96 -4.39 -0.84
N LEU A 84 13.03 -5.06 -0.18
CA LEU A 84 11.90 -4.44 0.51
C LEU A 84 12.17 -4.48 2.01
N GLU A 85 11.97 -3.35 2.68
CA GLU A 85 12.12 -3.24 4.14
C GLU A 85 10.95 -2.49 4.75
N SER A 86 10.34 -3.10 5.78
CA SER A 86 9.24 -2.47 6.51
C SER A 86 9.74 -1.25 7.27
N ARG A 87 9.10 -0.09 7.06
CA ARG A 87 9.42 1.13 7.81
C ARG A 87 9.03 1.05 9.30
N TYR A 88 8.16 0.10 9.62
CA TYR A 88 7.62 -0.11 10.97
C TYR A 88 8.15 -1.40 11.61
N GLY A 89 9.14 -2.05 10.97
CA GLY A 89 9.76 -3.28 11.47
C GLY A 89 8.78 -4.43 11.66
N ARG A 90 7.68 -4.49 10.88
CA ARG A 90 6.62 -5.50 11.06
C ARG A 90 6.92 -6.83 10.37
N TRP A 91 7.75 -6.82 9.34
CA TRP A 91 8.17 -8.01 8.61
C TRP A 91 9.65 -7.90 8.26
N PRO A 92 10.38 -9.03 8.18
CA PRO A 92 11.82 -9.04 7.95
C PRO A 92 12.14 -8.56 6.53
N ARG A 93 13.33 -7.98 6.35
CA ARG A 93 13.85 -7.58 5.04
C ARG A 93 13.61 -8.67 4.00
N LYS A 94 12.88 -8.33 2.94
CA LYS A 94 12.54 -9.27 1.86
C LYS A 94 13.37 -8.97 0.63
N ILE A 95 14.05 -10.00 0.14
CA ILE A 95 14.80 -9.97 -1.12
C ILE A 95 13.91 -10.61 -2.20
N VAL A 96 13.66 -9.87 -3.27
CA VAL A 96 12.83 -10.30 -4.39
C VAL A 96 13.64 -10.17 -5.67
N PRO A 97 13.78 -11.23 -6.49
CA PRO A 97 14.38 -11.09 -7.82
C PRO A 97 13.61 -10.06 -8.65
N GLN A 98 14.30 -9.21 -9.42
CA GLN A 98 13.63 -8.27 -10.31
C GLN A 98 12.75 -8.96 -11.36
N SER A 99 13.12 -10.19 -11.75
CA SER A 99 12.32 -11.05 -12.63
C SER A 99 10.99 -11.51 -12.01
N VAL A 100 10.79 -11.34 -10.70
CA VAL A 100 9.52 -11.59 -10.00
C VAL A 100 8.84 -10.26 -9.65
N PHE A 101 9.59 -9.28 -9.14
CA PHE A 101 9.07 -7.98 -8.72
C PHE A 101 8.32 -7.24 -9.84
N TRP A 102 8.95 -7.11 -11.02
CA TRP A 102 8.33 -6.38 -12.13
C TRP A 102 7.08 -7.06 -12.69
N PRO A 103 7.06 -8.38 -12.92
CA PRO A 103 5.82 -9.06 -13.31
C PRO A 103 4.68 -8.92 -12.31
N VAL A 104 4.97 -8.96 -11.00
CA VAL A 104 3.93 -8.76 -9.97
C VAL A 104 3.34 -7.35 -10.04
N LEU A 105 4.19 -6.32 -10.15
CA LEU A 105 3.74 -4.93 -10.29
C LEU A 105 2.93 -4.71 -11.58
N ASN A 106 3.39 -5.27 -12.69
CA ASN A 106 2.68 -5.22 -13.97
C ASN A 106 1.37 -6.01 -13.96
N GLY A 107 1.31 -7.09 -13.16
CA GLY A 107 0.10 -7.85 -12.91
C GLY A 107 -0.96 -7.01 -12.21
N LEU A 108 -0.57 -6.28 -11.15
CA LEU A 108 -1.46 -5.30 -10.49
C LEU A 108 -1.95 -4.24 -11.49
N ARG A 109 -1.04 -3.66 -12.28
CA ARG A 109 -1.42 -2.67 -13.29
C ARG A 109 -2.45 -3.23 -14.27
N SER A 110 -2.20 -4.43 -14.80
CA SER A 110 -3.10 -5.07 -15.78
C SER A 110 -4.46 -5.38 -15.18
N PHE A 111 -4.49 -5.83 -13.92
CA PHE A 111 -5.72 -6.04 -13.16
C PHE A 111 -6.51 -4.73 -13.00
N LEU A 112 -5.86 -3.63 -12.62
CA LEU A 112 -6.53 -2.34 -12.47
C LEU A 112 -7.05 -1.79 -13.80
N VAL A 113 -6.32 -1.95 -14.90
CA VAL A 113 -6.78 -1.57 -16.25
C VAL A 113 -8.04 -2.32 -16.64
N ALA A 114 -8.11 -3.63 -16.35
CA ALA A 114 -9.32 -4.42 -16.59
C ALA A 114 -10.48 -3.98 -15.69
N ALA A 115 -10.19 -3.66 -14.43
CA ALA A 115 -11.17 -3.24 -13.44
C ALA A 115 -11.72 -1.82 -13.68
N ALA A 116 -10.96 -0.93 -14.31
CA ALA A 116 -11.38 0.45 -14.60
C ALA A 116 -12.62 0.53 -15.51
N ALA A 117 -12.96 -0.56 -16.21
CA ALA A 117 -14.18 -0.65 -17.02
C ALA A 117 -15.43 -1.01 -16.20
N ASP A 118 -15.30 -1.35 -14.91
CA ASP A 118 -16.41 -1.75 -14.05
C ASP A 118 -17.03 -0.54 -13.30
N PRO A 119 -18.27 -0.12 -13.65
CA PRO A 119 -18.94 0.98 -12.96
C PRO A 119 -19.22 0.69 -11.47
N ALA A 120 -19.25 -0.57 -11.05
CA ALA A 120 -19.48 -0.93 -9.65
C ALA A 120 -18.30 -0.54 -8.74
N LEU A 121 -17.12 -0.33 -9.31
CA LEU A 121 -15.92 0.12 -8.60
C LEU A 121 -15.82 1.65 -8.53
N ALA A 122 -16.59 2.39 -9.34
CA ALA A 122 -16.58 3.84 -9.36
C ALA A 122 -16.93 4.43 -7.99
N ARG A 123 -16.09 5.37 -7.53
CA ARG A 123 -16.34 6.10 -6.29
C ARG A 123 -17.38 7.22 -6.49
N PRO A 124 -18.13 7.59 -5.43
CA PRO A 124 -19.00 8.76 -5.46
C PRO A 124 -18.24 10.04 -5.85
N ALA A 125 -18.95 11.02 -6.42
CA ALA A 125 -18.34 12.28 -6.86
C ALA A 125 -17.78 13.13 -5.72
N ASP A 126 -18.29 12.95 -4.50
CA ASP A 126 -17.87 13.62 -3.27
C ASP A 126 -16.85 12.80 -2.45
N TYR A 127 -16.26 11.76 -3.05
CA TYR A 127 -15.26 10.94 -2.38
C TYR A 127 -14.03 11.78 -1.99
N PRO A 128 -13.55 11.71 -0.73
CA PRO A 128 -12.39 12.50 -0.29
C PRO A 128 -11.16 12.27 -1.18
N LEU A 129 -10.57 13.37 -1.65
CA LEU A 129 -9.42 13.33 -2.57
C LEU A 129 -8.11 13.13 -1.80
N ALA A 130 -7.73 11.87 -1.59
CA ALA A 130 -6.39 11.52 -1.16
C ALA A 130 -5.34 12.05 -2.16
N VAL A 131 -4.28 12.69 -1.66
CA VAL A 131 -3.27 13.34 -2.50
C VAL A 131 -1.96 12.57 -2.41
N PRO A 132 -1.54 11.90 -3.49
CA PRO A 132 -0.20 11.35 -3.52
C PRO A 132 0.82 12.45 -3.79
N ARG A 133 1.98 12.39 -3.13
CA ARG A 133 3.09 13.31 -3.40
C ARG A 133 4.41 12.56 -3.41
N ILE A 134 5.20 12.87 -4.43
CA ILE A 134 6.59 12.44 -4.54
C ILE A 134 7.50 13.64 -4.41
N PHE A 135 8.50 13.55 -3.55
CA PHE A 135 9.56 14.54 -3.46
C PHE A 135 10.92 13.87 -3.29
N GLU A 136 11.96 14.59 -3.71
CA GLU A 136 13.35 14.20 -3.50
C GLU A 136 13.82 14.76 -2.16
N GLU A 137 14.36 13.90 -1.30
CA GLU A 137 14.99 14.31 -0.06
C GLU A 137 16.51 14.16 -0.19
N ARG A 138 17.23 15.19 0.26
CA ARG A 138 18.68 15.27 0.26
C ARG A 138 19.15 15.41 1.70
N PRO A 139 19.34 14.31 2.42
CA PRO A 139 19.80 14.35 3.80
C PRO A 139 21.16 15.06 3.92
N ASP A 140 21.34 15.79 5.02
CA ASP A 140 22.63 16.38 5.37
C ASP A 140 23.67 15.28 5.67
N GLY A 141 24.95 15.59 5.49
CA GLY A 141 26.04 14.70 5.94
C GLY A 141 26.43 13.57 4.97
N GLY A 142 26.18 13.72 3.67
CA GLY A 142 26.72 12.84 2.62
C GLY A 142 25.98 11.53 2.42
N GLN A 143 24.80 11.36 3.03
CA GLN A 143 23.90 10.25 2.72
C GLN A 143 23.34 10.37 1.29
N LYS A 144 23.03 9.22 0.66
CA LYS A 144 22.48 9.21 -0.69
C LYS A 144 21.09 9.87 -0.73
N PRO A 145 20.77 10.68 -1.76
CA PRO A 145 19.41 11.16 -1.97
C PRO A 145 18.42 10.00 -2.12
N TYR A 146 17.19 10.20 -1.65
CA TYR A 146 16.09 9.25 -1.83
C TYR A 146 14.82 9.96 -2.27
N PHE A 147 13.89 9.20 -2.84
CA PHE A 147 12.54 9.69 -3.10
C PHE A 147 11.61 9.29 -1.97
N VAL A 148 10.72 10.19 -1.59
CA VAL A 148 9.62 9.90 -0.68
C VAL A 148 8.32 9.91 -1.49
N ASP A 149 7.52 8.85 -1.40
CA ASP A 149 6.21 8.73 -2.05
C ASP A 149 5.14 8.40 -1.02
N TYR A 150 4.47 9.44 -0.52
CA TYR A 150 3.42 9.31 0.50
C TYR A 150 2.06 9.71 -0.03
N THR A 151 1.04 9.14 0.60
CA THR A 151 -0.35 9.52 0.38
C THR A 151 -0.87 10.32 1.56
N TYR A 152 -1.40 11.50 1.26
CA TYR A 152 -1.88 12.45 2.25
C TYR A 152 -3.41 12.54 2.22
N PHE A 153 -3.98 12.83 3.38
CA PHE A 153 -5.37 13.26 3.49
C PHE A 153 -5.62 14.55 2.70
N PRO A 154 -6.89 14.84 2.36
CA PRO A 154 -7.23 16.10 1.72
C PRO A 154 -6.69 17.29 2.51
N PRO A 155 -6.05 18.28 1.86
CA PRO A 155 -5.36 19.38 2.55
C PRO A 155 -6.30 20.26 3.39
N GLU A 156 -7.59 20.24 3.10
CA GLU A 156 -8.63 20.95 3.85
C GLU A 156 -9.05 20.24 5.14
N TRP A 157 -8.68 18.97 5.35
CA TRP A 157 -8.97 18.27 6.60
C TRP A 157 -8.09 18.78 7.73
N SER A 158 -8.73 19.09 8.84
CA SER A 158 -8.06 19.37 10.10
C SER A 158 -7.39 18.12 10.69
N GLY A 159 -6.40 18.32 11.56
CA GLY A 159 -5.77 17.21 12.27
C GLY A 159 -6.75 16.42 13.17
N GLU A 160 -7.83 17.05 13.63
CA GLU A 160 -8.90 16.38 14.38
C GLU A 160 -9.72 15.46 13.46
N GLU A 161 -10.08 15.91 12.26
CA GLU A 161 -10.79 15.09 11.27
C GLU A 161 -9.96 13.88 10.84
N VAL A 162 -8.66 14.07 10.60
CA VAL A 162 -7.72 12.99 10.29
C VAL A 162 -7.68 11.96 11.44
N ARG A 163 -7.61 12.41 12.69
CA ARG A 163 -7.61 11.52 13.86
C ARG A 163 -8.94 10.78 14.02
N ALA A 164 -10.06 11.47 13.83
CA ALA A 164 -11.39 10.87 13.87
C ALA A 164 -11.55 9.81 12.78
N ALA A 165 -11.05 10.08 11.57
CA ALA A 165 -11.06 9.12 10.47
C ALA A 165 -10.21 7.88 10.76
N GLY A 166 -8.99 8.06 11.27
CA GLY A 166 -8.11 6.96 11.67
C GLY A 166 -8.75 6.06 12.74
N ASN A 167 -9.23 6.66 13.83
CA ASN A 167 -9.91 5.95 14.91
C ASN A 167 -11.17 5.23 14.41
N GLY A 168 -11.99 5.92 13.63
CA GLY A 168 -13.22 5.38 13.09
C GLY A 168 -13.00 4.22 12.12
N ALA A 169 -12.01 4.32 11.23
CA ALA A 169 -11.65 3.24 10.31
C ALA A 169 -11.10 2.02 11.07
N TRP A 170 -10.22 2.25 12.06
CA TRP A 170 -9.64 1.18 12.87
C TRP A 170 -10.69 0.40 13.68
N GLN A 171 -11.71 1.11 14.17
CA GLN A 171 -12.82 0.54 14.94
C GLN A 171 -13.98 0.07 14.06
N SER A 172 -13.90 0.24 12.74
CA SER A 172 -15.00 -0.12 11.84
C SER A 172 -15.28 -1.62 11.88
N PRO A 173 -16.55 -2.07 11.78
CA PRO A 173 -16.89 -3.49 11.74
C PRO A 173 -16.26 -4.24 10.56
N THR A 174 -15.89 -3.50 9.52
CA THR A 174 -15.25 -4.00 8.29
C THR A 174 -13.73 -3.91 8.33
N ALA A 175 -13.13 -3.50 9.47
CA ALA A 175 -11.69 -3.42 9.62
C ALA A 175 -11.06 -4.81 9.48
N VAL A 176 -10.05 -4.90 8.63
CA VAL A 176 -9.24 -6.11 8.40
C VAL A 176 -7.80 -5.85 8.81
N ARG A 177 -7.16 -6.88 9.36
CA ARG A 177 -5.85 -6.83 10.01
C ARG A 177 -5.06 -8.08 9.66
N ASP A 178 -3.92 -7.90 9.01
CA ASP A 178 -2.98 -8.98 8.78
C ASP A 178 -1.99 -9.05 9.96
N LEU A 179 -2.08 -10.11 10.75
CA LEU A 179 -1.21 -10.28 11.93
C LEU A 179 0.24 -10.61 11.57
N GLU A 180 0.50 -11.15 10.37
CA GLU A 180 1.86 -11.54 9.94
C GLU A 180 2.68 -10.33 9.46
N THR A 181 2.05 -9.36 8.80
CA THR A 181 2.70 -8.16 8.24
C THR A 181 2.38 -6.89 9.01
N GLY A 182 1.42 -6.91 9.94
CA GLY A 182 0.93 -5.74 10.65
C GLY A 182 0.16 -4.74 9.77
N VAL A 183 -0.16 -5.08 8.52
CA VAL A 183 -0.98 -4.23 7.65
C VAL A 183 -2.44 -4.30 8.08
N TRP A 184 -3.13 -3.17 8.03
CA TRP A 184 -4.57 -3.14 8.24
C TRP A 184 -5.26 -2.22 7.23
N SER A 185 -6.56 -2.41 7.08
CA SER A 185 -7.43 -1.48 6.36
C SER A 185 -8.82 -1.42 6.99
N GLY A 186 -9.42 -0.24 6.98
CA GLY A 186 -10.76 0.02 7.50
C GLY A 186 -11.46 1.12 6.74
N MET A 187 -12.76 1.24 6.97
CA MET A 187 -13.61 2.21 6.27
C MET A 187 -14.06 3.31 7.21
N TRP A 188 -13.98 4.56 6.76
CA TRP A 188 -14.55 5.71 7.45
C TRP A 188 -15.34 6.57 6.47
N ARG A 189 -16.66 6.63 6.64
CA ARG A 189 -17.57 7.41 5.77
C ARG A 189 -17.31 7.13 4.27
N GLY A 190 -17.11 5.86 3.93
CA GLY A 190 -16.83 5.42 2.56
C GLY A 190 -15.36 5.53 2.14
N LEU A 191 -14.52 6.29 2.84
CA LEU A 191 -13.08 6.37 2.59
C LEU A 191 -12.35 5.15 3.17
N GLU A 192 -11.61 4.46 2.34
CA GLU A 192 -10.67 3.43 2.80
C GLU A 192 -9.41 4.08 3.38
N LEU A 193 -9.06 3.68 4.61
CA LEU A 193 -7.76 3.95 5.21
C LEU A 193 -6.98 2.65 5.34
N ALA A 194 -5.68 2.71 5.07
CA ALA A 194 -4.75 1.62 5.31
C ALA A 194 -3.59 2.09 6.18
N GLY A 195 -2.88 1.16 6.78
CA GLY A 195 -1.77 1.49 7.65
C GLY A 195 -1.09 0.29 8.25
N TYR A 196 -0.28 0.56 9.28
CA TYR A 196 0.38 -0.46 10.07
C TYR A 196 -0.06 -0.38 11.53
N PHE A 197 -0.14 -1.53 12.18
CA PHE A 197 -0.37 -1.66 13.61
C PHE A 197 0.63 -2.66 14.20
N ASP A 198 0.79 -2.64 15.52
CA ASP A 198 1.55 -3.65 16.24
C ASP A 198 0.64 -4.82 16.64
N PRO A 199 0.85 -6.04 16.12
CA PRO A 199 0.04 -7.21 16.49
C PRO A 199 0.13 -7.61 17.96
N ALA A 200 1.23 -7.29 18.64
CA ALA A 200 1.42 -7.65 20.04
C ALA A 200 0.63 -6.73 20.98
N THR A 201 0.55 -5.43 20.69
CA THR A 201 -0.16 -4.45 21.53
C THR A 201 -1.55 -4.11 21.00
N GLY A 202 -1.81 -4.36 19.72
CA GLY A 202 -3.01 -3.91 19.02
C GLY A 202 -3.01 -2.41 18.70
N GLU A 203 -1.90 -1.70 18.88
CA GLU A 203 -1.81 -0.26 18.66
C GLU A 203 -1.57 0.10 17.21
N VAL A 204 -2.28 1.10 16.70
CA VAL A 204 -2.06 1.65 15.36
C VAL A 204 -0.76 2.48 15.35
N LEU A 205 0.16 2.13 14.46
CA LEU A 205 1.45 2.80 14.28
C LEU A 205 1.35 3.94 13.27
N THR A 206 0.60 3.72 12.19
CA THR A 206 0.37 4.73 11.15
C THR A 206 -0.92 4.43 10.40
N PHE A 207 -1.41 5.45 9.70
CA PHE A 207 -2.47 5.30 8.71
C PHE A 207 -2.43 6.43 7.69
N PHE A 208 -2.94 6.14 6.50
CA PHE A 208 -3.04 7.05 5.36
C PHE A 208 -4.29 6.68 4.57
N PRO A 209 -4.86 7.61 3.79
CA PRO A 209 -5.98 7.26 2.92
C PRO A 209 -5.48 6.44 1.74
N VAL A 210 -6.29 5.47 1.31
CA VAL A 210 -6.01 4.69 0.11
C VAL A 210 -6.56 5.45 -1.10
N ILE A 211 -5.73 5.66 -2.11
CA ILE A 211 -6.19 6.15 -3.41
C ILE A 211 -6.85 4.97 -4.11
N ALA A 212 -8.18 5.03 -4.18
CA ALA A 212 -9.00 3.99 -4.78
C ALA A 212 -8.92 4.00 -6.32
N PRO A 213 -9.31 2.89 -6.98
CA PRO A 213 -9.43 2.80 -8.44
C PRO A 213 -10.40 3.82 -9.03
#